data_AF-A0A2S4JUW5-F1
#
_entry.id   AF-A0A2S4JUW5-F1
#
_cell.length_a   1.000
_cell.length_b   1.000
_cell.length_c   1.000
_cell.angle_alpha   90.00
_cell.angle_beta   90.00
_cell.angle_gamma   90.00
#
_symmetry.space_group_name_H-M   'P 1'
#
loop_
_entity.id
_entity.type
_entity.pdbx_description
1 polymer ?
#
loop_
_entity_poly.entity_id
_entity_poly.type
_entity_poly.pdbx_seq_one_letter_code
_entity_poly.pdbx_strand_id
1 'polypeptide(L)'
;MKDKLDTWCYYFEHEGSVKEEDMTVLLKDNPALGKAHRVYRAFTADDELMDIAEAREKWQRDVSSRLRSAEQRGKEEGIQQKAREDALKMLKRGFPVSDIADITGLSGQEIGDLERSTATTG
;
A
#
# COMPACT_ATOMS: atom_id res chain seq x y z
N MET A 1 -30.04 -2.48 28.26
CA MET A 1 -28.91 -1.52 28.27
C MET A 1 -27.93 -2.05 27.23
N LYS A 2 -27.70 -1.33 26.12
CA LYS A 2 -26.63 -1.72 25.17
C LYS A 2 -25.29 -1.64 25.93
N ASP A 3 -24.37 -2.55 25.66
CA ASP A 3 -23.04 -2.48 26.27
C ASP A 3 -22.37 -1.15 25.89
N LYS A 4 -21.42 -0.68 26.72
CA LYS A 4 -20.67 0.54 26.44
C LYS A 4 -19.98 0.45 25.08
N LEU A 5 -19.43 -0.72 24.73
CA LEU A 5 -18.81 -0.95 23.42
C LEU A 5 -19.85 -0.83 22.29
N ASP A 6 -20.99 -1.51 22.41
CA ASP A 6 -22.08 -1.45 21.42
C ASP A 6 -22.56 -0.02 21.16
N THR A 7 -22.59 0.80 22.22
CA THR A 7 -22.98 2.22 22.13
C THR A 7 -21.97 3.03 21.34
N TRP A 8 -20.67 2.76 21.49
CA TRP A 8 -19.61 3.40 20.70
C TRP A 8 -19.58 2.90 19.26
N CYS A 9 -19.73 1.60 19.03
CA CYS A 9 -19.82 1.03 17.68
C CYS A 9 -20.99 1.64 16.90
N TYR A 10 -22.17 1.70 17.53
CA TYR A 10 -23.35 2.33 16.92
C TYR A 10 -23.10 3.81 16.59
N TYR A 11 -22.45 4.57 17.49
CA TYR A 11 -22.10 5.96 17.21
C TYR A 11 -21.19 6.09 15.99
N PHE A 12 -20.10 5.32 15.90
CA PHE A 12 -19.17 5.40 14.78
C PHE A 12 -19.79 4.98 13.44
N GLU A 13 -20.77 4.07 13.47
CA GLU A 13 -21.46 3.60 12.26
C GLU A 13 -22.51 4.59 11.75
N HIS A 14 -23.11 5.39 12.64
CA HIS A 14 -24.32 6.16 12.31
C HIS A 14 -24.17 7.69 12.43
N GLU A 15 -23.16 8.20 13.14
CA GLU A 15 -22.93 9.65 13.24
C GLU A 15 -22.79 10.28 11.83
N GLY A 16 -23.48 11.41 11.62
CA GLY A 16 -23.55 12.08 10.31
C GLY A 16 -24.45 11.40 9.26
N SER A 17 -24.96 10.18 9.51
CA SER A 17 -25.79 9.41 8.57
C SER A 17 -27.26 9.25 9.01
N VAL A 18 -27.54 9.35 10.31
CA VAL A 18 -28.90 9.31 10.88
C VAL A 18 -29.36 10.71 11.30
N LYS A 19 -30.67 10.89 11.49
CA LYS A 19 -31.22 12.16 11.99
C LYS A 19 -30.72 12.45 13.41
N GLU A 20 -30.43 13.71 13.71
CA GLU A 20 -29.92 14.12 15.05
C GLU A 20 -30.85 13.72 16.21
N GLU A 21 -32.15 13.66 15.95
CA GLU A 21 -33.19 13.23 16.90
C GLU A 21 -33.00 11.76 17.34
N ASP A 22 -32.58 10.90 16.42
CA ASP A 22 -32.29 9.49 16.70
C ASP A 22 -30.95 9.35 17.45
N MET A 23 -30.02 10.28 17.23
CA MET A 23 -28.73 10.31 17.89
C MET A 23 -28.83 10.82 19.34
N THR A 24 -29.74 11.76 19.62
CA THR A 24 -29.83 12.48 20.90
C THR A 24 -30.17 11.59 22.10
N VAL A 25 -30.89 10.49 21.91
CA VAL A 25 -31.17 9.52 22.99
C VAL A 25 -29.86 8.88 23.49
N LEU A 26 -28.97 8.50 22.58
CA LEU A 26 -27.68 7.88 22.91
C LEU A 26 -26.66 8.88 23.49
N LEU A 27 -26.72 10.14 23.04
CA LEU A 27 -25.82 11.20 23.51
C LEU A 27 -26.14 11.66 24.94
N LYS A 28 -27.42 11.66 25.34
CA LYS A 28 -27.86 12.09 26.68
C LYS A 28 -27.33 11.19 27.79
N ASP A 29 -27.25 9.89 27.53
CA ASP A 29 -26.80 8.91 28.52
C ASP A 29 -25.28 8.72 28.52
N ASN A 30 -24.54 9.38 27.62
CA ASN A 30 -23.09 9.26 27.50
C ASN A 30 -22.41 10.61 27.18
N PRO A 31 -21.92 11.33 28.20
CA PRO A 31 -21.24 12.62 28.02
C PRO A 31 -20.03 12.59 27.09
N ALA A 32 -19.33 11.44 27.00
CA ALA A 32 -18.18 11.29 26.11
C ALA A 32 -18.61 11.26 24.63
N LEU A 33 -19.71 10.56 24.32
CA LEU A 33 -20.30 10.60 22.99
C LEU A 33 -20.85 11.99 22.66
N GLY A 34 -21.50 12.66 23.62
CA GLY A 34 -21.93 14.04 23.44
C GLY A 34 -20.77 15.00 23.09
N LYS A 35 -19.57 14.79 23.66
CA LYS A 35 -18.36 15.54 23.28
C LYS A 35 -17.88 15.15 21.88
N ALA A 36 -17.82 13.85 21.57
CA ALA A 36 -17.41 13.35 20.26
C ALA A 36 -18.30 13.90 19.14
N HIS A 37 -19.62 13.88 19.34
CA HIS A 37 -20.63 14.40 18.41
C HIS A 37 -20.37 15.89 18.12
N ARG A 38 -20.19 16.72 19.16
CA ARG A 38 -19.91 18.15 18.96
C ARG A 38 -18.63 18.40 18.17
N VAL A 39 -17.56 17.64 18.46
CA VAL A 39 -16.29 17.77 17.73
C VAL A 39 -16.46 17.33 16.27
N TYR A 40 -17.13 16.20 16.03
CA TYR A 40 -17.43 15.71 14.69
C TYR A 40 -18.23 16.75 13.89
N ARG A 41 -19.34 17.24 14.43
CA ARG A 41 -20.21 18.21 13.76
C ARG A 41 -19.50 19.53 13.46
N ALA A 42 -18.71 20.03 14.41
CA ALA A 42 -17.91 21.24 14.22
C ALA A 42 -16.87 21.06 13.10
N PHE A 43 -16.24 19.89 13.04
CA PHE A 43 -15.28 19.56 12.00
C PHE A 43 -15.93 19.39 10.63
N THR A 44 -17.05 18.65 10.54
CA THR A 44 -17.73 18.37 9.27
C THR A 44 -18.56 19.53 8.71
N ALA A 45 -18.82 20.56 9.53
CA ALA A 45 -19.50 21.77 9.08
C ALA A 45 -18.56 22.81 8.45
N ASP A 46 -17.25 22.57 8.53
CA ASP A 46 -16.20 23.41 7.96
C ASP A 46 -15.67 22.76 6.68
N ASP A 47 -16.16 23.22 5.53
CA ASP A 47 -15.83 22.66 4.21
C ASP A 47 -14.32 22.73 3.93
N GLU A 48 -13.61 23.79 4.37
CA GLU A 48 -12.18 23.94 4.14
C GLU A 48 -11.38 22.92 4.98
N LEU A 49 -11.78 22.70 6.23
CA LEU A 49 -11.16 21.65 7.07
C LEU A 49 -11.43 20.25 6.52
N MET A 50 -12.61 19.99 5.96
CA MET A 50 -12.93 18.73 5.29
C MET A 50 -12.05 18.51 4.07
N ASP A 51 -11.93 19.49 3.18
CA ASP A 51 -11.06 19.43 1.99
C ASP A 51 -9.59 19.14 2.37
N ILE A 52 -9.08 19.79 3.42
CA ILE A 52 -7.71 19.57 3.91
C ILE A 52 -7.53 18.13 4.42
N ALA A 53 -8.52 17.59 5.14
CA ALA A 53 -8.44 16.23 5.67
C ALA A 53 -8.53 15.18 4.57
N GLU A 54 -9.41 15.36 3.58
CA GLU A 54 -9.49 14.49 2.41
C GLU A 54 -8.19 14.52 1.60
N ALA A 55 -7.63 15.72 1.37
CA ALA A 55 -6.36 15.88 0.68
C ALA A 55 -5.21 15.16 1.41
N ARG A 56 -5.17 15.28 2.75
CA ARG A 56 -4.19 14.57 3.58
C ARG A 56 -4.35 13.06 3.48
N GLU A 57 -5.57 12.55 3.57
CA GLU A 57 -5.85 11.12 3.51
C GLU A 57 -5.50 10.55 2.12
N LYS A 58 -5.85 11.27 1.05
CA LYS A 58 -5.43 10.95 -0.32
C LYS A 58 -3.91 10.91 -0.45
N TRP A 59 -3.21 11.92 0.05
CA TRP A 59 -1.75 11.96 0.02
C TRP A 59 -1.12 10.77 0.76
N GLN A 60 -1.65 10.40 1.93
CA GLN A 60 -1.18 9.24 2.69
C GLN A 60 -1.35 7.93 1.89
N ARG A 61 -2.52 7.73 1.26
CA ARG A 61 -2.77 6.57 0.39
C ARG A 61 -1.85 6.54 -0.81
N ASP A 62 -1.64 7.68 -1.46
CA ASP A 62 -0.76 7.81 -2.63
C ASP A 62 0.69 7.49 -2.25
N VAL A 63 1.19 8.04 -1.14
CA VAL A 63 2.54 7.77 -0.63
C VAL A 63 2.70 6.29 -0.27
N SER A 64 1.75 5.71 0.46
CA SER A 64 1.78 4.29 0.82
C SER A 64 1.82 3.40 -0.41
N SER A 65 0.99 3.71 -1.41
CA SER A 65 0.93 2.95 -2.67
C SER A 65 2.22 3.07 -3.47
N ARG A 66 2.76 4.28 -3.58
CA ARG A 66 4.05 4.53 -4.26
C ARG A 66 5.20 3.81 -3.59
N LEU A 67 5.26 3.82 -2.25
CA LEU A 67 6.31 3.15 -1.49
C LEU A 67 6.24 1.62 -1.69
N ARG A 68 5.05 1.04 -1.56
CA ARG A 68 4.83 -0.40 -1.80
C ARG A 68 5.24 -0.80 -3.22
N SER A 69 4.82 -0.03 -4.23
CA SER A 69 5.20 -0.29 -5.62
C SER A 69 6.70 -0.13 -5.86
N ALA A 70 7.35 0.86 -5.23
CA ALA A 70 8.80 1.03 -5.32
C ALA A 70 9.56 -0.12 -4.66
N GLU A 71 9.11 -0.58 -3.49
CA GLU A 71 9.71 -1.73 -2.80
C GLU A 71 9.57 -3.01 -3.63
N GLN A 72 8.38 -3.25 -4.20
CA GLN A 72 8.15 -4.43 -5.04
C GLN A 72 9.03 -4.41 -6.30
N ARG A 73 9.08 -3.28 -7.02
CA ARG A 73 9.96 -3.12 -8.18
C ARG A 73 11.42 -3.31 -7.80
N GLY A 74 11.87 -2.74 -6.67
CA GLY A 74 13.25 -2.91 -6.21
C GLY A 74 13.61 -4.37 -5.91
N LYS A 75 12.67 -5.16 -5.35
CA LYS A 75 12.86 -6.60 -5.14
C LYS A 75 12.94 -7.36 -6.47
N GLU A 76 12.04 -7.08 -7.41
CA GLU A 76 12.03 -7.70 -8.73
C GLU A 76 13.30 -7.37 -9.53
N GLU A 77 13.69 -6.09 -9.58
CA GLU A 77 14.93 -5.62 -10.19
C GLU A 77 16.15 -6.29 -9.55
N GLY A 78 16.17 -6.44 -8.21
CA GLY A 78 17.25 -7.13 -7.50
C GLY A 78 17.35 -8.62 -7.83
N ILE A 79 16.21 -9.32 -7.91
CA ILE A 79 16.17 -10.73 -8.31
C ILE A 79 16.66 -10.90 -9.76
N GLN A 80 16.18 -10.05 -10.68
CA GLN A 80 16.58 -10.07 -12.08
C GLN A 80 18.06 -9.76 -12.27
N GLN A 81 18.56 -8.74 -11.59
CA GLN A 81 19.99 -8.39 -11.62
C GLN A 81 20.85 -9.55 -11.11
N LYS A 82 20.43 -10.19 -10.01
CA LYS A 82 21.15 -11.33 -9.44
C LYS A 82 21.16 -12.54 -10.39
N ALA A 83 20.03 -12.84 -11.03
CA ALA A 83 19.92 -13.90 -12.04
C ALA A 83 20.88 -13.65 -13.21
N ARG A 84 20.96 -12.41 -13.72
CA ARG A 84 21.88 -12.03 -14.80
C ARG A 84 23.35 -12.15 -14.40
N GLU A 85 23.71 -11.71 -13.19
CA GLU A 85 25.08 -11.84 -12.68
C GLU A 85 25.53 -13.29 -12.55
N ASP A 86 24.65 -14.17 -12.08
CA ASP A 86 24.96 -15.57 -11.92
C ASP A 86 25.00 -16.30 -13.27
N ALA A 87 24.11 -15.96 -14.22
CA ALA A 87 24.18 -16.42 -15.61
C ALA A 87 25.52 -16.04 -16.27
N LEU A 88 25.99 -14.80 -16.11
CA LEU A 88 27.29 -14.37 -16.63
C LEU A 88 28.46 -15.17 -16.04
N LYS A 89 28.42 -15.49 -14.74
CA LYS A 89 29.45 -16.34 -14.10
C LYS A 89 29.40 -17.77 -14.63
N MET A 90 28.22 -18.30 -14.91
CA MET A 90 28.05 -19.65 -15.47
C MET A 90 28.51 -19.72 -16.92
N LEU A 91 28.18 -18.73 -17.75
CA LEU A 91 28.70 -18.59 -19.13
C LEU A 91 30.24 -18.58 -19.13
N LYS A 92 30.86 -17.77 -18.27
CA LYS A 92 32.33 -17.73 -18.10
C LYS A 92 32.94 -19.06 -17.67
N ARG A 93 32.17 -19.93 -17.02
CA ARG A 93 32.58 -21.28 -16.60
C ARG A 93 32.24 -22.36 -17.64
N GLY A 94 31.64 -22.00 -18.78
CA GLY A 94 31.31 -22.92 -19.87
C GLY A 94 30.05 -23.76 -19.64
N PHE A 95 29.12 -23.32 -18.79
CA PHE A 95 27.86 -24.01 -18.60
C PHE A 95 26.99 -23.94 -19.88
N PRO A 96 26.25 -25.00 -20.24
CA PRO A 96 25.30 -24.96 -21.34
C PRO A 96 24.20 -23.93 -21.12
N VAL A 97 23.75 -23.27 -22.20
CA VAL A 97 22.66 -22.27 -22.14
C VAL A 97 21.36 -22.87 -21.57
N SER A 98 21.06 -24.14 -21.86
CA SER A 98 19.91 -24.84 -21.29
C SER A 98 19.96 -24.89 -19.77
N ASP A 99 21.11 -25.26 -19.20
CA ASP A 99 21.27 -25.41 -17.76
C ASP A 99 21.23 -24.04 -17.08
N ILE A 100 21.80 -23.01 -17.72
CA ILE A 100 21.74 -21.64 -17.21
C ILE A 100 20.29 -21.14 -17.19
N ALA A 101 19.52 -21.40 -18.24
CA ALA A 101 18.11 -21.02 -18.31
C ALA A 101 17.31 -21.71 -17.20
N ASP A 102 17.51 -23.02 -17.01
CA ASP A 102 16.83 -23.80 -15.97
C ASP A 102 17.18 -23.33 -14.54
N ILE A 103 18.45 -22.98 -14.28
CA ILE A 103 18.90 -22.55 -12.94
C ILE A 103 18.50 -21.11 -12.63
N THR A 104 18.62 -20.20 -13.60
CA THR A 104 18.44 -18.76 -13.38
C THR A 104 17.02 -18.27 -13.68
N GLY A 105 16.22 -19.08 -14.39
CA GLY A 105 14.89 -18.70 -14.87
C GLY A 105 14.91 -17.69 -16.03
N LEU A 106 16.10 -17.36 -16.57
CA LEU A 106 16.23 -16.49 -17.73
C LEU A 106 15.92 -17.26 -19.02
N SER A 107 15.37 -16.57 -20.00
CA SER A 107 15.20 -17.12 -21.34
C SER A 107 16.55 -17.28 -22.05
N GLY A 108 16.63 -18.23 -23.00
CA GLY A 108 17.81 -18.38 -23.84
C GLY A 108 18.14 -17.11 -24.64
N GLN A 109 17.13 -16.29 -24.98
CA GLN A 109 17.33 -14.99 -25.61
C GLN A 109 18.07 -14.02 -24.68
N GLU A 110 17.61 -13.87 -23.43
CA GLU A 110 18.26 -13.00 -22.44
C GLU A 110 19.71 -13.44 -22.16
N ILE A 111 19.96 -14.75 -22.07
CA ILE A 111 21.32 -15.28 -21.89
C ILE A 111 22.19 -14.95 -23.11
N GLY A 112 21.67 -15.10 -24.33
CA GLY A 112 22.39 -14.73 -25.55
C GLY A 112 22.68 -13.24 -25.66
N ASP A 113 21.75 -12.38 -25.21
CA ASP A 113 21.98 -10.92 -25.14
C ASP A 113 23.09 -10.57 -24.14
N LEU A 114 23.10 -11.23 -22.96
CA LEU A 114 24.16 -11.08 -21.97
C LEU A 114 25.53 -11.47 -22.55
N GLU A 115 25.63 -12.62 -23.22
CA GLU A 115 26.88 -13.08 -23.84
C GLU A 115 27.42 -12.07 -24.85
N ARG A 116 26.57 -11.59 -25.78
CA ARG A 116 26.94 -10.59 -26.79
C ARG A 116 27.39 -9.25 -26.19
N SER A 117 26.71 -8.81 -25.14
CA SER A 117 27.03 -7.54 -24.46
C SER A 117 28.43 -7.57 -23.83
N THR A 118 28.87 -8.72 -23.31
CA THR A 118 30.22 -8.88 -22.76
C THR A 118 31.30 -9.02 -23.82
N ALA A 119 30.99 -9.57 -25.00
CA ALA A 119 31.93 -9.72 -26.11
C ALA A 119 32.27 -8.38 -26.83
N THR A 120 31.40 -7.37 -26.72
CA THR A 120 31.62 -6.04 -27.34
C THR A 120 32.44 -5.10 -26.43
N THR A 121 32.62 -5.44 -25.16
CA THR A 121 33.31 -4.60 -24.16
C THR A 121 34.76 -5.04 -23.88
N GLY A 122 35.23 -6.14 -24.49
CA GLY A 122 36.61 -6.65 -24.37
C GLY A 122 37.40 -6.45 -25.65
#